data_AF-A0A960P970-F1
#
_entry.id   AF-A0A960P970-F1
#
_cell.length_a   1.000
_cell.length_b   1.000
_cell.length_c   1.000
_cell.angle_alpha   90.00
_cell.angle_beta   90.00
_cell.angle_gamma   90.00
#
_symmetry.space_group_name_H-M   'P 1'
#
loop_
_entity.id
_entity.type
_entity.pdbx_description
1 polymer ?
#
loop_
_entity_poly.entity_id
_entity_poly.type
_entity_poly.pdbx_seq_one_letter_code
_entity_poly.pdbx_strand_id
1 'polypeptide(L)'
;DLQEDKEPLFDWLEQVRLGLAAVEGLVATLTWDHERMRAAADSPTTAATDLAELLVRGGMPFRDAHAVVGGLVRESLDGGAALSDLVAAHPDLGPDALALLAPGAATANRTTPGGAGPAPVARQLDRFRARLDADTARLAAA
;
A
#
# COMPACT_ATOMS: atom_id res chain seq x y z
N ASP A 1 4.34 -37.86 27.99
CA ASP A 1 3.25 -38.83 27.98
C ASP A 1 2.20 -38.33 26.99
N LEU A 2 1.48 -39.23 26.30
CA LEU A 2 0.42 -38.89 25.35
C LEU A 2 -0.90 -38.48 26.03
N GLN A 3 -0.94 -38.44 27.37
CA GLN A 3 -2.14 -38.00 28.11
C GLN A 3 -2.37 -36.49 28.03
N GLU A 4 -1.32 -35.69 27.90
CA GLU A 4 -1.34 -34.21 27.92
C GLU A 4 -1.65 -33.55 26.55
N ASP A 5 -1.97 -34.33 25.52
CA ASP A 5 -2.19 -33.82 24.15
C ASP A 5 -3.55 -33.12 23.96
N LYS A 6 -4.55 -33.47 24.77
CA LYS A 6 -5.95 -33.03 24.62
C LYS A 6 -6.19 -31.63 25.12
N GLU A 7 -5.70 -31.29 26.32
CA GLU A 7 -5.99 -29.99 26.94
C GLU A 7 -5.48 -28.82 26.07
N PRO A 8 -4.23 -28.83 25.56
CA PRO A 8 -3.76 -27.76 24.67
C PRO A 8 -4.51 -27.73 23.33
N LEU A 9 -4.91 -28.89 22.80
CA LEU A 9 -5.66 -28.96 21.54
C LEU A 9 -7.06 -28.36 21.68
N PHE A 10 -7.77 -28.67 22.77
CA PHE A 10 -9.12 -28.15 23.01
C PHE A 10 -9.12 -26.67 23.34
N ASP A 11 -8.17 -26.21 24.17
CA ASP A 11 -8.02 -24.78 24.45
C ASP A 11 -7.75 -24.00 23.15
N TRP A 12 -6.80 -24.47 22.32
CA TRP A 12 -6.52 -23.82 21.03
C TRP A 12 -7.77 -23.75 20.14
N LEU A 13 -8.54 -24.84 20.05
CA LEU A 13 -9.74 -24.90 19.22
C LEU A 13 -10.82 -23.91 19.69
N GLU A 14 -10.99 -23.77 21.01
CA GLU A 14 -11.92 -22.80 21.60
C GLU A 14 -11.48 -21.37 21.30
N GLN A 15 -10.21 -21.04 21.56
CA GLN A 15 -9.68 -19.70 21.34
C GLN A 15 -9.75 -19.28 19.86
N VAL A 16 -9.37 -20.17 18.94
CA VAL A 16 -9.41 -19.86 17.50
C VAL A 16 -10.84 -19.66 17.02
N ARG A 17 -11.79 -20.48 17.47
CA ARG A 17 -13.20 -20.33 17.08
C ARG A 17 -13.79 -19.00 17.55
N LEU A 18 -13.59 -18.66 18.81
CA LEU A 18 -14.08 -17.40 19.37
C LEU A 18 -13.37 -16.20 18.73
N GLY A 19 -12.06 -16.29 18.55
CA GLY A 19 -11.26 -15.25 17.91
C GLY A 19 -11.68 -14.97 16.46
N LEU A 20 -11.93 -16.01 15.67
CA LEU A 20 -12.39 -15.85 14.28
C LEU A 20 -13.78 -15.19 14.21
N ALA A 21 -14.72 -15.59 15.06
CA ALA A 21 -16.04 -14.96 15.12
C ALA A 21 -15.95 -13.47 15.52
N ALA A 22 -15.06 -13.13 16.46
CA ALA A 22 -14.82 -11.75 16.86
C ALA A 22 -14.20 -10.92 15.72
N VAL A 23 -13.21 -11.47 15.00
CA VAL A 23 -12.56 -10.80 13.86
C VAL A 23 -13.54 -10.62 12.70
N GLU A 24 -14.40 -11.61 12.42
CA GLU A 24 -15.45 -11.49 11.42
C GLU A 24 -16.40 -10.33 11.75
N GLY A 25 -16.89 -10.26 12.99
CA GLY A 25 -17.75 -9.17 13.44
C GLY A 25 -17.05 -7.81 13.40
N LEU A 26 -15.77 -7.75 13.78
CA LEU A 26 -14.96 -6.54 13.68
C LEU A 26 -14.89 -6.07 12.23
N VAL A 27 -14.41 -6.91 11.30
CA VAL A 27 -14.22 -6.55 9.89
C VAL A 27 -15.54 -6.18 9.22
N ALA A 28 -16.62 -6.92 9.50
CA ALA A 28 -17.94 -6.66 8.92
C ALA A 28 -18.55 -5.32 9.35
N THR A 29 -18.10 -4.77 10.49
CA THR A 29 -18.63 -3.52 11.07
C THR A 29 -17.68 -2.32 10.95
N LEU A 30 -16.50 -2.50 10.33
CA LEU A 30 -15.59 -1.38 10.07
C LEU A 30 -16.23 -0.33 9.17
N THR A 31 -16.12 0.93 9.59
CA THR A 31 -16.45 2.10 8.77
C THR A 31 -15.17 2.80 8.37
N TRP A 32 -15.04 3.14 7.08
CA TRP A 32 -13.85 3.78 6.54
C TRP A 32 -14.09 5.28 6.37
N ASP A 33 -13.17 6.09 6.88
CA ASP A 33 -13.10 7.51 6.55
C ASP A 33 -12.33 7.68 5.23
N HIS A 34 -13.06 7.53 4.13
CA HIS A 34 -12.49 7.59 2.78
C HIS A 34 -11.85 8.94 2.45
N GLU A 35 -12.35 10.02 3.03
CA GLU A 35 -11.78 11.35 2.82
C GLU A 35 -10.40 11.45 3.46
N ARG A 36 -10.29 11.09 4.74
CA ARG A 36 -9.02 11.09 5.47
C ARG A 36 -8.02 10.10 4.87
N MET A 37 -8.47 8.91 4.47
CA MET A 37 -7.62 7.91 3.82
C MET A 37 -7.05 8.43 2.50
N ARG A 38 -7.90 9.05 1.67
CA ARG A 38 -7.49 9.64 0.39
C ARG A 38 -6.55 10.83 0.59
N ALA A 39 -6.85 11.73 1.54
CA ALA A 39 -5.97 12.87 1.85
C ALA A 39 -4.57 12.40 2.30
N ALA A 40 -4.49 11.31 3.07
CA ALA A 40 -3.21 10.73 3.45
C ALA A 40 -2.47 10.10 2.26
N ALA A 41 -3.18 9.37 1.39
CA ALA A 41 -2.60 8.72 0.21
C ALA A 41 -2.11 9.74 -0.84
N ASP A 42 -2.86 10.82 -1.03
CA ASP A 42 -2.58 11.90 -1.99
C ASP A 42 -1.62 12.96 -1.44
N SER A 43 -1.04 12.74 -0.25
CA SER A 43 -0.03 13.66 0.30
C SER A 43 1.13 13.81 -0.70
N PRO A 44 1.54 15.04 -1.06
CA PRO A 44 2.63 15.27 -2.02
C PRO A 44 3.94 14.58 -1.65
N THR A 45 4.21 14.44 -0.35
CA THR A 45 5.42 13.76 0.15
C THR A 45 5.44 12.25 -0.15
N THR A 46 4.28 11.63 -0.38
CA THR A 46 4.19 10.22 -0.77
C THR A 46 4.77 9.98 -2.16
N ALA A 47 4.75 10.99 -3.03
CA ALA A 47 5.33 10.94 -4.37
C ALA A 47 6.86 11.14 -4.40
N ALA A 48 7.51 11.49 -3.28
CA ALA A 48 8.94 11.77 -3.23
C ALA A 48 9.79 10.60 -3.74
N THR A 49 9.41 9.36 -3.43
CA THR A 49 10.12 8.19 -3.94
C THR A 49 9.93 8.04 -5.45
N ASP A 50 8.73 8.28 -5.96
CA ASP A 50 8.44 8.18 -7.39
C ASP A 50 9.16 9.28 -8.19
N LEU A 51 9.28 10.49 -7.64
CA LEU A 51 10.07 11.58 -8.21
C LEU A 51 11.56 11.23 -8.28
N ALA A 52 12.11 10.62 -7.23
CA ALA A 52 13.50 10.19 -7.23
C ALA A 52 13.73 9.06 -8.26
N GLU A 53 12.82 8.08 -8.33
CA GLU A 53 12.85 7.04 -9.35
C GLU A 53 12.76 7.58 -10.77
N LEU A 54 11.98 8.64 -11.00
CA LEU A 54 11.88 9.30 -12.31
C LEU A 54 13.25 9.84 -12.75
N LEU A 55 13.95 10.56 -11.87
CA LEU A 55 15.30 11.07 -12.15
C LEU A 55 16.30 9.92 -12.39
N VAL A 56 16.21 8.84 -11.62
CA VAL A 56 17.05 7.64 -11.82
C VAL A 56 16.82 7.00 -13.17
N ARG A 57 15.55 6.87 -13.60
CA ARG A 57 15.21 6.38 -14.94
C ARG A 57 15.70 7.31 -16.05
N GLY A 58 15.80 8.61 -15.76
CA GLY A 58 16.43 9.62 -16.62
C GLY A 58 17.97 9.55 -16.66
N GLY A 59 18.59 8.67 -15.87
CA GLY A 59 20.04 8.44 -15.86
C GLY A 59 20.79 9.10 -14.69
N MET A 60 20.09 9.81 -13.79
CA MET A 60 20.72 10.37 -12.60
C MET A 60 21.12 9.24 -11.61
N PRO A 61 22.31 9.28 -10.99
CA PRO A 61 22.66 8.31 -9.96
C PRO A 61 21.67 8.35 -8.78
N PHE A 62 21.33 7.18 -8.23
CA PHE A 62 20.33 7.02 -7.16
C PHE A 62 20.54 7.97 -5.97
N ARG A 63 21.79 8.10 -5.50
CA ARG A 63 22.14 8.99 -4.39
C ARG A 63 21.82 10.45 -4.70
N ASP A 64 22.12 10.88 -5.92
CA ASP A 64 21.95 12.27 -6.34
C ASP A 64 20.46 12.58 -6.54
N ALA A 65 19.71 11.67 -7.16
CA ALA A 65 18.25 11.78 -7.30
C ALA A 65 17.55 11.91 -5.95
N HIS A 66 17.90 11.07 -4.98
CA HIS A 66 17.35 11.16 -3.62
C HIS A 66 17.79 12.42 -2.88
N ALA A 67 18.99 12.94 -3.13
CA ALA A 67 19.45 14.19 -2.54
C ALA A 67 18.67 15.40 -3.10
N VAL A 68 18.46 15.45 -4.42
CA VAL A 68 17.66 16.48 -5.10
C VAL A 68 16.23 16.50 -4.54
N VAL A 69 15.53 15.37 -4.62
CA VAL A 69 14.13 15.30 -4.18
C VAL A 69 14.01 15.49 -2.67
N GLY A 70 14.95 14.97 -1.88
CA GLY A 70 15.00 15.21 -0.44
C GLY A 70 15.17 16.68 -0.08
N GLY A 71 15.91 17.44 -0.88
CA GLY A 71 16.03 18.90 -0.77
C GLY A 71 14.70 19.61 -1.02
N LEU A 72 14.02 19.28 -2.12
CA LEU A 72 12.71 19.86 -2.47
C LEU A 72 11.65 19.57 -1.39
N VAL A 73 11.60 18.33 -0.89
CA VAL A 73 10.67 17.95 0.18
C VAL A 73 10.96 18.72 1.45
N ARG A 74 12.23 18.85 1.83
CA ARG A 74 12.63 19.61 3.02
C ARG A 74 12.22 21.07 2.91
N GLU A 75 12.51 21.71 1.78
CA GLU A 75 12.13 23.10 1.54
C GLU A 75 10.61 23.31 1.65
N SER A 76 9.82 22.36 1.13
CA SER A 76 8.36 22.43 1.25
C SER A 76 7.88 22.26 2.70
N LEU A 77 8.49 21.35 3.46
CA LEU A 77 8.15 21.12 4.87
C LEU A 77 8.58 22.27 5.80
N ASP A 78 9.69 22.95 5.47
CA ASP A 78 10.21 24.08 6.23
C ASP A 78 9.41 25.38 5.97
N GLY A 79 8.32 25.31 5.19
CA GLY A 79 7.41 26.43 4.93
C GLY A 79 7.84 27.32 3.77
N GLY A 80 8.66 26.79 2.84
CA GLY A 80 8.94 27.42 1.55
C GLY A 80 7.72 27.41 0.63
N ALA A 81 7.87 26.86 -0.58
CA ALA A 81 6.76 26.71 -1.53
C ALA A 81 6.11 25.31 -1.45
N ALA A 82 4.95 25.17 -2.07
CA ALA A 82 4.34 23.85 -2.24
C ALA A 82 5.26 22.95 -3.08
N LEU A 83 5.35 21.66 -2.74
CA LEU A 83 6.21 20.72 -3.45
C LEU A 83 5.91 20.69 -4.97
N SER A 84 4.66 20.87 -5.37
CA SER A 84 4.27 20.99 -6.79
C SER A 84 4.96 22.16 -7.49
N ASP A 85 5.09 23.30 -6.83
CA ASP A 85 5.67 24.50 -7.41
C ASP A 85 7.19 24.35 -7.52
N LEU A 86 7.81 23.75 -6.49
CA LEU A 86 9.23 23.43 -6.48
C LEU A 86 9.58 22.42 -7.58
N VAL A 87 8.76 21.38 -7.76
CA VAL A 87 8.92 20.40 -8.84
C VAL A 87 8.74 21.06 -10.21
N ALA A 88 7.73 21.93 -10.38
CA ALA A 88 7.49 22.64 -11.65
C ALA A 88 8.65 23.57 -12.05
N ALA A 89 9.35 24.13 -11.07
CA ALA A 89 10.46 25.05 -11.29
C ALA A 89 11.82 24.35 -11.46
N HIS A 90 11.93 23.06 -11.13
CA HIS A 90 13.22 22.37 -11.12
C HIS A 90 13.63 21.92 -12.55
N PRO A 91 14.85 22.24 -13.01
CA PRO A 91 15.26 22.03 -14.41
C PRO A 91 15.25 20.56 -14.85
N ASP A 92 15.54 19.64 -13.93
CA ASP A 92 15.56 18.19 -14.20
C ASP A 92 14.19 17.51 -14.03
N LEU A 93 13.15 18.23 -13.59
CA LEU A 93 11.82 17.68 -13.35
C LEU A 93 10.82 18.32 -14.32
N GLY A 94 10.36 17.52 -15.28
CA GLY A 94 9.44 17.97 -16.33
C GLY A 94 7.96 17.71 -16.02
N PRO A 95 7.08 17.83 -17.03
CA PRO A 95 5.64 17.56 -16.90
C PRO A 95 5.32 16.17 -16.33
N ASP A 96 6.15 15.17 -16.63
CA ASP A 96 6.00 13.81 -16.10
C ASP A 96 6.17 13.76 -14.57
N ALA A 97 7.01 14.62 -13.99
CA ALA A 97 7.18 14.73 -12.55
C ALA A 97 5.93 15.30 -11.88
N LEU A 98 5.28 16.29 -12.50
CA LEU A 98 4.02 16.86 -12.00
C LEU A 98 2.87 15.85 -12.06
N ALA A 99 2.85 14.99 -13.07
CA ALA A 99 1.86 13.91 -13.15
C ALA A 99 1.95 12.93 -11.96
N LEU A 100 3.13 12.75 -11.35
CA LEU A 100 3.31 11.90 -10.16
C LEU A 100 2.72 12.51 -8.89
N LEU A 101 2.50 13.81 -8.85
CA LEU A 101 1.87 14.53 -7.74
C LEU A 101 0.33 14.60 -7.85
N ALA A 102 -0.24 14.13 -8.97
CA ALA A 102 -1.68 14.12 -9.16
C ALA A 102 -2.37 13.16 -8.17
N PRO A 103 -3.57 13.49 -7.68
CA PRO A 103 -4.35 12.60 -6.83
C PRO A 103 -4.49 11.19 -7.41
N GLY A 104 -4.21 10.17 -6.60
CA GLY A 104 -4.25 8.76 -6.97
C GLY A 104 -3.04 8.24 -7.77
N ALA A 105 -2.13 9.10 -8.25
CA ALA A 105 -1.00 8.67 -9.08
C ALA A 105 -0.06 7.71 -8.33
N ALA A 106 0.28 8.01 -7.07
CA ALA A 106 1.16 7.20 -6.24
C ALA A 106 0.65 5.75 -6.05
N THR A 107 -0.68 5.55 -6.03
CA THR A 107 -1.30 4.22 -5.94
C THR A 107 -1.42 3.59 -7.33
N ALA A 108 -1.86 4.34 -8.34
CA ALA A 108 -2.06 3.84 -9.70
C ALA A 108 -0.77 3.28 -10.32
N ASN A 109 0.37 3.89 -10.00
CA ASN A 109 1.69 3.50 -10.51
C ASN A 109 2.23 2.18 -9.92
N ARG A 110 1.62 1.65 -8.86
CA ARG A 110 1.99 0.36 -8.26
C ARG A 110 1.44 -0.81 -9.08
N THR A 111 2.07 -1.08 -10.23
CA THR A 111 1.57 -2.03 -11.23
C THR A 111 2.22 -3.41 -11.18
N THR A 112 3.30 -3.58 -10.39
CA THR A 112 4.05 -4.83 -10.27
C THR A 112 3.20 -5.96 -9.65
N PRO A 113 3.50 -7.24 -9.94
CA PRO A 113 2.85 -8.37 -9.26
C PRO A 113 2.96 -8.25 -7.74
N GLY A 114 1.83 -8.36 -7.03
CA GLY A 114 1.76 -8.17 -5.57
C GLY A 114 1.71 -6.71 -5.11
N GLY A 115 1.77 -5.74 -6.03
CA GLY A 115 1.65 -4.32 -5.71
C GLY A 115 0.27 -3.92 -5.16
N ALA A 116 0.21 -2.70 -4.62
CA ALA A 116 -1.00 -2.13 -4.03
C ALA A 116 -1.87 -1.33 -5.02
N GLY A 117 -1.53 -1.31 -6.30
CA GLY A 117 -2.30 -0.58 -7.31
C GLY A 117 -3.57 -1.33 -7.74
N PRO A 118 -4.51 -0.65 -8.41
CA PRO A 118 -5.82 -1.23 -8.73
C PRO A 118 -5.73 -2.54 -9.54
N ALA A 119 -4.84 -2.59 -10.53
CA ALA A 119 -4.71 -3.77 -11.38
C ALA A 119 -4.11 -4.99 -10.64
N PRO A 120 -2.97 -4.88 -9.91
CA PRO A 120 -2.50 -5.97 -9.06
C PRO A 120 -3.50 -6.39 -7.97
N VAL A 121 -4.20 -5.44 -7.34
CA VAL A 121 -5.21 -5.75 -6.31
C VAL A 121 -6.36 -6.56 -6.89
N ALA A 122 -6.89 -6.18 -8.07
CA ALA A 122 -7.93 -6.95 -8.75
C ALA A 122 -7.49 -8.41 -9.00
N ARG A 123 -6.26 -8.61 -9.53
CA ARG A 123 -5.70 -9.95 -9.74
C ARG A 123 -5.55 -10.74 -8.43
N GLN A 124 -5.16 -10.07 -7.34
CA GLN A 124 -5.03 -10.70 -6.03
C GLN A 124 -6.38 -11.13 -5.46
N LEU A 125 -7.42 -10.30 -5.60
CA LEU A 125 -8.78 -10.63 -5.18
C LEU A 125 -9.30 -11.86 -5.91
N ASP A 126 -9.11 -11.95 -7.23
CA ASP A 126 -9.55 -13.12 -8.01
C ASP A 126 -8.81 -14.39 -7.57
N ARG A 127 -7.50 -14.29 -7.33
CA ARG A 127 -6.70 -15.41 -6.79
C ARG A 127 -7.21 -15.86 -5.42
N PHE A 128 -7.52 -14.92 -4.52
CA PHE A 128 -8.00 -15.26 -3.18
C PHE A 128 -9.41 -15.86 -3.21
N ARG A 129 -10.30 -15.38 -4.07
CA ARG A 129 -11.62 -16.00 -4.30
C ARG A 129 -11.48 -17.45 -4.78
N ALA A 130 -10.68 -17.67 -5.81
CA ALA A 130 -10.44 -19.03 -6.32
C ALA A 130 -9.83 -19.96 -5.25
N ARG A 131 -8.95 -19.43 -4.40
CA ARG A 131 -8.38 -20.20 -3.29
C ARG A 131 -9.43 -20.54 -2.23
N LEU A 132 -10.28 -19.60 -1.86
CA LEU A 132 -11.39 -19.83 -0.94
C LEU A 132 -12.34 -20.89 -1.48
N ASP A 133 -12.74 -20.81 -2.75
CA ASP A 133 -13.62 -21.80 -3.37
C ASP A 133 -13.01 -23.21 -3.32
N ALA A 134 -11.72 -23.33 -3.62
CA ALA A 134 -11.00 -24.61 -3.55
C ALA A 134 -10.92 -25.16 -2.12
N ASP A 135 -10.64 -24.31 -1.12
CA ASP A 135 -10.61 -24.72 0.27
C ASP A 135 -12.00 -25.13 0.80
N THR A 136 -13.05 -24.40 0.42
CA THR A 136 -14.44 -24.74 0.75
C THR A 136 -14.86 -26.06 0.13
N ALA A 137 -14.55 -26.29 -1.15
CA ALA A 137 -14.84 -27.56 -1.82
C ALA A 137 -14.11 -28.74 -1.16
N ARG A 138 -12.84 -28.55 -0.79
CA ARG A 138 -12.04 -29.55 -0.08
C ARG A 138 -12.63 -29.90 1.28
N LEU A 139 -13.10 -28.92 2.04
CA LEU A 139 -13.74 -29.13 3.34
C LEU A 139 -15.10 -29.82 3.22
N ALA A 140 -15.88 -29.53 2.18
CA ALA A 140 -17.17 -30.18 1.94
C ALA A 140 -17.05 -31.65 1.48
N ALA A 141 -15.90 -32.02 0.91
CA ALA A 141 -15.61 -33.37 0.44
C ALA A 141 -14.95 -34.28 1.51
N ALA A 142 -14.56 -33.71 2.66
CA ALA A 142 -13.96 -34.41 3.79
C ALA A 142 -15.02 -34.80 4.83
#